data_AF-A0A4D4N1K4-F1
#
_entry.id   AF-A0A4D4N1K4-F1
#
_cell.length_a   1.000
_cell.length_b   1.000
_cell.length_c   1.000
_cell.angle_alpha   90.00
_cell.angle_beta   90.00
_cell.angle_gamma   90.00
#
_symmetry.space_group_name_H-M   'P 1'
#
loop_
_entity.id
_entity.type
_entity.pdbx_description
1 polymer ?
#
loop_
_entity_poly.entity_id
_entity_poly.type
_entity_poly.pdbx_seq_one_letter_code
_entity_poly.pdbx_strand_id
1 'polypeptide(L)'
;MDVLQWSRHYRCFPGQGGFDIAGFLGHVMRAGYRGPLSLEVFNDVFRQAEAGPTAVDAQRSLLALQEATGLATPPAPVVPTGIAFAELVTPDVEPVSALLSALGFGRTARHRSKPVDLWQQGAARVLVNTGPAARRAGTSLAAVGLESPDPAAAARRAEALLAPVLPRRRALEDAPLEAVAAPDGTELFFCAARPELPTGEATSRTWKWTRTRRAVPPRTASPGSTISPSPSPGTSSTRRPCSTAACSV
;
A
#
# COMPACT_ATOMS: atom_id res chain seq x y z
N MET A 1 24.88 -21.56 21.76
CA MET A 1 23.62 -22.25 22.10
C MET A 1 23.82 -23.72 21.77
N ASP A 2 23.51 -24.63 22.70
CA ASP A 2 23.59 -26.07 22.42
C ASP A 2 22.39 -26.55 21.59
N VAL A 3 22.51 -27.74 20.99
CA VAL A 3 21.49 -28.31 20.08
C VAL A 3 20.16 -28.61 20.81
N LEU A 4 20.22 -28.98 22.09
CA LEU A 4 19.03 -29.30 22.87
C LEU A 4 18.21 -28.05 23.16
N GLN A 5 18.86 -26.98 23.58
CA GLN A 5 18.26 -25.67 23.76
C GLN A 5 17.69 -25.16 22.43
N TRP A 6 18.45 -25.27 21.34
CA TRP A 6 18.00 -24.81 20.03
C TRP A 6 16.73 -25.56 19.58
N SER A 7 16.73 -26.89 19.70
CA SER A 7 15.60 -27.75 19.34
C SER A 7 14.35 -27.53 20.20
N ARG A 8 14.46 -26.98 21.42
CA ARG A 8 13.31 -26.78 22.32
C ARG A 8 12.59 -25.46 22.12
N HIS A 9 13.33 -24.44 21.68
CA HIS A 9 12.85 -23.06 21.72
C HIS A 9 12.78 -22.39 20.34
N TYR A 10 13.38 -22.98 19.30
CA TYR A 10 13.54 -22.30 18.02
C TYR A 10 13.16 -23.15 16.80
N ARG A 11 12.46 -24.28 17.00
CA ARG A 11 11.80 -24.95 15.87
C ARG A 11 10.75 -24.01 15.28
N CYS A 12 10.64 -24.03 13.97
CA CYS A 12 9.66 -23.28 13.20
C CYS A 12 9.15 -24.16 12.05
N PHE A 13 8.08 -23.72 11.39
CA PHE A 13 7.57 -24.45 10.24
C PHE A 13 8.52 -24.35 9.03
N PRO A 14 8.48 -25.30 8.08
CA PRO A 14 9.22 -25.20 6.84
C PRO A 14 9.05 -23.85 6.15
N GLY A 15 10.15 -23.23 5.73
CA GLY A 15 10.18 -21.90 5.12
C GLY A 15 10.27 -20.72 6.10
N GLN A 16 10.13 -20.94 7.41
CA GLN A 16 10.29 -19.89 8.43
C GLN A 16 11.70 -19.85 9.05
N GLY A 17 12.52 -20.88 8.77
CA GLY A 17 13.89 -21.01 9.27
C GLY A 17 14.94 -20.97 8.15
N GLY A 18 16.20 -21.18 8.51
CA GLY A 18 17.33 -21.15 7.58
C GLY A 18 17.73 -22.51 6.97
N PHE A 19 17.00 -23.59 7.24
CA PHE A 19 17.34 -24.93 6.76
C PHE A 19 16.67 -25.27 5.43
N ASP A 20 17.40 -25.98 4.57
CA ASP A 20 16.89 -26.50 3.30
C ASP A 20 16.06 -27.78 3.51
N ILE A 21 14.84 -27.59 4.03
CA ILE A 21 13.89 -28.68 4.26
C ILE A 21 13.36 -29.25 2.93
N ALA A 22 13.26 -28.45 1.87
CA ALA A 22 12.82 -28.89 0.56
C ALA A 22 13.82 -29.85 -0.09
N GLY A 23 15.11 -29.53 -0.05
CA GLY A 23 16.18 -30.42 -0.50
C GLY A 23 16.18 -31.74 0.26
N PHE A 24 16.11 -31.69 1.60
CA PHE A 24 16.01 -32.88 2.45
C PHE A 24 14.82 -33.77 2.07
N LEU A 25 13.62 -33.20 1.97
CA LEU A 25 12.42 -33.96 1.58
C LEU A 25 12.57 -34.54 0.17
N GLY A 26 13.17 -33.80 -0.76
CA GLY A 26 13.48 -34.30 -2.11
C GLY A 26 14.35 -35.56 -2.09
N HIS A 27 15.35 -35.64 -1.21
CA HIS A 27 16.16 -36.86 -1.03
C HIS A 27 15.32 -38.03 -0.48
N VAL A 28 14.47 -37.78 0.52
CA VAL A 28 13.59 -38.80 1.13
C VAL A 28 12.63 -39.39 0.09
N MET A 29 12.03 -38.54 -0.76
CA MET A 29 11.11 -39.00 -1.80
C MET A 29 11.83 -39.78 -2.91
N ARG A 30 13.06 -39.38 -3.29
CA ARG A 30 13.91 -40.14 -4.23
C ARG A 30 14.32 -41.50 -3.68
N ALA A 31 14.48 -41.63 -2.36
CA ALA A 31 14.73 -42.91 -1.71
C ALA A 31 13.52 -43.85 -1.71
N GLY A 32 12.36 -43.41 -2.24
CA GLY A 32 11.17 -44.25 -2.42
C GLY A 32 10.12 -44.09 -1.32
N TYR A 33 10.31 -43.20 -0.35
CA TYR A 33 9.29 -42.93 0.66
C TYR A 33 8.00 -42.37 0.04
N ARG A 34 6.84 -42.90 0.47
CA ARG A 34 5.50 -42.48 0.02
C ARG A 34 4.51 -42.33 1.20
N GLY A 35 5.02 -42.33 2.43
CA GLY A 35 4.22 -42.23 3.63
C GLY A 35 3.81 -40.80 3.99
N PRO A 36 3.22 -40.61 5.18
CA PRO A 36 2.74 -39.31 5.63
C PRO A 36 3.88 -38.32 5.91
N LEU A 37 3.65 -37.05 5.57
CA LEU A 37 4.48 -35.93 6.02
C LEU A 37 3.84 -35.34 7.29
N SER A 38 4.65 -35.15 8.33
CA SER A 38 4.20 -34.63 9.62
C SER A 38 5.10 -33.49 10.10
N LEU A 39 4.56 -32.63 10.96
CA LEU A 39 5.27 -31.52 11.59
C LEU A 39 5.39 -31.75 13.09
N GLU A 40 6.61 -31.68 13.61
CA GLU A 40 6.87 -31.73 15.05
C GLU A 40 7.61 -30.46 15.49
N VAL A 41 6.84 -29.45 15.90
CA VAL A 41 7.37 -28.15 16.28
C VAL A 41 7.15 -27.91 17.77
N PHE A 42 8.26 -27.73 18.50
CA PHE A 42 8.26 -27.27 19.89
C PHE A 42 8.93 -25.91 19.94
N ASN A 43 8.14 -24.88 20.26
CA ASN A 43 8.68 -23.58 20.63
C ASN A 43 7.70 -22.87 21.58
N ASP A 44 8.20 -21.96 22.40
CA ASP A 44 7.39 -21.30 23.43
C ASP A 44 6.37 -20.31 22.84
N VAL A 45 6.67 -19.73 21.67
CA VAL A 45 5.76 -18.82 20.95
C VAL A 45 4.51 -19.56 20.48
N PHE A 46 4.64 -20.71 19.81
CA PHE A 46 3.50 -21.51 19.38
C PHE A 46 2.73 -22.12 20.55
N ARG A 47 3.39 -22.38 21.68
CA ARG A 47 2.72 -22.82 22.92
C ARG A 47 1.80 -21.74 23.49
N GLN A 48 2.12 -20.46 23.26
CA GLN A 48 1.33 -19.32 23.71
C GLN A 48 0.38 -18.76 22.63
N ALA A 49 0.52 -19.22 21.38
CA ALA A 49 -0.32 -18.78 20.27
C ALA A 49 -1.68 -19.48 20.24
N GLU A 50 -2.65 -18.88 19.54
CA GLU A 50 -3.94 -19.52 19.31
C GLU A 50 -3.81 -20.74 18.37
N ALA A 51 -4.46 -21.84 18.75
CA ALA A 51 -4.33 -23.11 18.04
C ALA A 51 -4.83 -23.06 16.59
N GLY A 52 -5.94 -22.34 16.33
CA GLY A 52 -6.56 -22.26 15.00
C GLY A 52 -5.63 -21.62 13.95
N PRO A 53 -5.23 -20.35 14.12
CA PRO A 53 -4.29 -19.69 13.22
C PRO A 53 -2.96 -20.46 13.06
N THR A 54 -2.44 -21.00 14.17
CA THR A 54 -1.20 -21.80 14.15
C THR A 54 -1.34 -23.06 13.29
N ALA A 55 -2.48 -23.76 13.35
CA ALA A 55 -2.74 -24.94 12.53
C ALA A 55 -2.86 -24.59 11.04
N VAL A 56 -3.48 -23.45 10.72
CA VAL A 56 -3.54 -22.95 9.33
C VAL A 56 -2.13 -22.65 8.81
N ASP A 57 -1.28 -21.96 9.59
CA ASP A 57 0.11 -21.68 9.20
C ASP A 57 0.95 -22.96 9.05
N ALA A 58 0.74 -23.94 9.93
CA ALA A 58 1.35 -25.27 9.80
C ALA A 58 0.97 -25.91 8.46
N GLN A 59 -0.32 -25.90 8.10
CA GLN A 59 -0.80 -26.46 6.85
C GLN A 59 -0.27 -25.71 5.62
N ARG A 60 -0.21 -24.37 5.67
CA ARG A 60 0.40 -23.54 4.62
C ARG A 60 1.85 -23.91 4.38
N SER A 61 2.62 -24.13 5.45
CA SER A 61 4.02 -24.53 5.35
C SER A 61 4.22 -25.89 4.67
N LEU A 62 3.32 -26.84 4.93
CA LEU A 62 3.32 -28.14 4.26
C LEU A 62 2.96 -28.01 2.79
N LEU A 63 1.94 -27.23 2.44
CA LEU A 63 1.56 -26.98 1.05
C LEU A 63 2.71 -26.34 0.27
N ALA A 64 3.38 -25.34 0.85
CA ALA A 64 4.54 -24.69 0.25
C ALA A 64 5.72 -25.66 0.08
N LEU A 65 5.98 -26.51 1.09
CA LEU A 65 7.02 -27.53 1.02
C LEU A 65 6.71 -28.60 -0.05
N GLN A 66 5.45 -29.01 -0.17
CA GLN A 66 5.00 -29.94 -1.20
C GLN A 66 5.11 -29.34 -2.60
N GLU A 67 4.78 -28.06 -2.78
CA GLU A 67 5.00 -27.34 -4.04
C GLU A 67 6.49 -27.29 -4.39
N ALA A 68 7.35 -26.89 -3.44
CA ALA A 68 8.80 -26.80 -3.65
C ALA A 68 9.46 -28.14 -4.01
N THR A 69 8.82 -29.26 -3.68
CA THR A 69 9.31 -30.63 -3.97
C THR A 69 8.56 -31.31 -5.11
N GLY A 70 7.61 -30.63 -5.75
CA GLY A 70 6.81 -31.18 -6.86
C GLY A 70 5.79 -32.25 -6.42
N LEU A 71 5.50 -32.35 -5.12
CA LEU A 71 4.48 -33.26 -4.57
C LEU A 71 3.07 -32.69 -4.70
N ALA A 72 2.95 -31.37 -4.81
CA ALA A 72 1.71 -30.67 -5.10
C ALA A 72 1.95 -29.62 -6.18
N THR A 73 0.92 -29.34 -6.97
CA THR A 73 0.96 -28.31 -8.02
C THR A 73 -0.21 -27.35 -7.83
N PRO A 74 -0.13 -26.41 -6.87
CA PRO A 74 -1.15 -25.38 -6.72
C PRO A 74 -1.20 -24.48 -7.98
N PRO A 75 -2.24 -23.64 -8.14
CA PRO A 75 -2.29 -22.66 -9.21
C PRO A 75 -1.01 -21.83 -9.28
N ALA A 76 -0.50 -21.56 -10.50
CA ALA A 76 0.80 -20.94 -10.69
C ALA A 76 0.93 -19.56 -9.99
N PRO A 77 2.12 -19.19 -9.49
CA PRO A 77 2.38 -17.86 -8.95
C PRO A 77 2.05 -16.75 -9.94
N VAL A 78 1.30 -15.75 -9.48
CA VAL A 78 1.10 -14.49 -10.19
C VAL A 78 1.91 -13.43 -9.46
N VAL A 79 2.99 -12.96 -10.09
CA VAL A 79 3.88 -11.96 -9.50
C VAL A 79 3.23 -10.58 -9.61
N PRO A 80 3.01 -9.86 -8.49
CA PRO A 80 2.58 -8.48 -8.53
C PRO A 80 3.59 -7.60 -9.27
N THR A 81 3.08 -6.68 -10.07
CA THR A 81 3.86 -5.74 -10.90
C THR A 81 4.07 -4.38 -10.24
N GLY A 82 3.33 -4.10 -9.17
CA GLY A 82 3.39 -2.81 -8.47
C GLY A 82 2.39 -2.69 -7.32
N ILE A 83 2.36 -1.51 -6.72
CA ILE A 83 1.40 -1.14 -5.67
C ILE A 83 0.36 -0.20 -6.27
N ALA A 84 -0.90 -0.63 -6.28
CA ALA A 84 -2.00 0.17 -6.80
C ALA A 84 -2.39 1.30 -5.85
N PHE A 85 -2.41 1.02 -4.54
CA PHE A 85 -2.70 1.96 -3.45
C PHE A 85 -2.36 1.38 -2.07
N ALA A 86 -2.28 2.24 -1.06
CA ALA A 86 -2.41 1.88 0.35
C ALA A 86 -3.65 2.55 0.95
N GLU A 87 -4.43 1.86 1.79
CA GLU A 87 -5.61 2.42 2.46
C GLU A 87 -5.34 2.59 3.95
N LEU A 88 -5.43 3.83 4.41
CA LEU A 88 -5.42 4.21 5.81
C LEU A 88 -6.84 4.37 6.31
N VAL A 89 -7.16 3.77 7.44
CA VAL A 89 -8.40 4.00 8.17
C VAL A 89 -8.06 4.89 9.36
N THR A 90 -8.80 5.98 9.52
CA THR A 90 -8.52 6.95 10.59
C THR A 90 -9.79 7.59 11.15
N PRO A 91 -9.93 7.72 12.49
CA PRO A 91 -11.06 8.42 13.10
C PRO A 91 -10.97 9.94 12.90
N ASP A 92 -9.75 10.46 12.75
CA ASP A 92 -9.42 11.88 12.57
C ASP A 92 -8.58 12.04 11.30
N VAL A 93 -9.05 12.85 10.35
CA VAL A 93 -8.41 12.97 9.03
C VAL A 93 -7.35 14.06 9.02
N GLU A 94 -7.38 14.96 9.98
CA GLU A 94 -6.59 16.18 10.02
C GLU A 94 -5.09 15.88 10.18
N PRO A 95 -4.65 15.05 11.16
CA PRO A 95 -3.23 14.69 11.29
C PRO A 95 -2.68 13.99 10.05
N VAL A 96 -3.45 13.04 9.49
CA VAL A 96 -3.06 12.28 8.30
C VAL A 96 -2.98 13.19 7.07
N SER A 97 -3.94 14.10 6.92
CA SER A 97 -3.98 15.06 5.80
C SER A 97 -2.81 16.05 5.86
N ALA A 98 -2.49 16.55 7.06
CA ALA A 98 -1.35 17.44 7.26
C ALA A 98 -0.03 16.73 6.91
N LEU A 99 0.15 15.49 7.38
CA LEU A 99 1.33 14.68 7.07
C LEU A 99 1.45 14.40 5.56
N LEU A 100 0.38 13.94 4.92
CA LEU A 100 0.38 13.65 3.48
C LEU A 100 0.68 14.92 2.66
N SER A 101 0.12 16.06 3.05
CA SER A 101 0.41 17.35 2.41
C SER A 101 1.88 17.74 2.57
N ALA A 102 2.45 17.57 3.76
CA ALA A 102 3.87 17.84 4.03
C ALA A 102 4.81 16.92 3.24
N LEU A 103 4.39 15.68 2.98
CA LEU A 103 5.10 14.73 2.10
C LEU A 103 4.91 15.03 0.60
N GLY A 104 4.09 16.02 0.24
CA GLY A 104 3.87 16.44 -1.15
C GLY A 104 2.72 15.73 -1.86
N PHE A 105 1.90 14.95 -1.15
CA PHE A 105 0.66 14.41 -1.71
C PHE A 105 -0.41 15.49 -1.83
N GLY A 106 -1.14 15.46 -2.94
CA GLY A 106 -2.35 16.26 -3.11
C GLY A 106 -3.60 15.40 -3.00
N ARG A 107 -4.66 15.89 -2.35
CA ARG A 107 -5.98 15.28 -2.41
C ARG A 107 -6.59 15.48 -3.81
N THR A 108 -6.64 14.42 -4.63
CA THR A 108 -7.05 14.49 -6.04
C THR A 108 -8.51 14.13 -6.27
N ALA A 109 -9.10 13.32 -5.39
CA ALA A 109 -10.50 12.94 -5.51
C ALA A 109 -11.13 12.53 -4.18
N ARG A 110 -12.46 12.49 -4.14
CA ARG A 110 -13.25 11.88 -3.05
C ARG A 110 -14.22 10.85 -3.62
N HIS A 111 -14.40 9.74 -2.92
CA HIS A 111 -15.34 8.70 -3.32
C HIS A 111 -16.78 9.23 -3.24
N ARG A 112 -17.63 8.90 -4.22
CA ARG A 112 -18.98 9.47 -4.35
C ARG A 112 -19.92 9.17 -3.19
N SER A 113 -19.85 7.95 -2.65
CA SER A 113 -20.80 7.43 -1.64
C SER A 113 -20.15 6.99 -0.33
N LYS A 114 -18.82 6.90 -0.29
CA LYS A 114 -18.06 6.38 0.87
C LYS A 114 -17.18 7.51 1.38
N PRO A 115 -16.93 7.62 2.69
CA PRO A 115 -16.09 8.67 3.26
C PRO A 115 -14.60 8.35 3.04
N VAL A 116 -14.18 8.33 1.77
CA VAL A 116 -12.83 7.95 1.34
C VAL A 116 -12.25 9.04 0.45
N ASP A 117 -11.10 9.59 0.82
CA ASP A 117 -10.32 10.53 0.02
C ASP A 117 -9.16 9.84 -0.68
N LEU A 118 -8.88 10.21 -1.93
CA LEU A 118 -7.70 9.79 -2.68
C LEU A 118 -6.64 10.89 -2.63
N TRP A 119 -5.48 10.53 -2.10
CA TRP A 119 -4.26 11.34 -2.05
C TRP A 119 -3.23 10.77 -3.02
N GLN A 120 -2.59 11.64 -3.82
CA GLN A 120 -1.62 11.19 -4.82
C GLN A 120 -0.38 12.09 -4.90
N GLN A 121 0.76 11.44 -5.15
CA GLN A 121 2.03 12.06 -5.51
C GLN A 121 2.67 11.20 -6.61
N GLY A 122 2.68 11.69 -7.86
CA GLY A 122 3.10 10.88 -9.00
C GLY A 122 2.26 9.60 -9.13
N ALA A 123 2.92 8.43 -9.14
CA ALA A 123 2.27 7.12 -9.19
C ALA A 123 1.75 6.63 -7.82
N ALA A 124 2.24 7.19 -6.71
CA ALA A 124 1.84 6.77 -5.37
C ALA A 124 0.40 7.21 -5.04
N ARG A 125 -0.37 6.32 -4.43
CA ARG A 125 -1.78 6.53 -4.08
C ARG A 125 -2.06 6.09 -2.65
N VAL A 126 -2.63 6.99 -1.86
CA VAL A 126 -3.09 6.71 -0.49
C VAL A 126 -4.59 6.99 -0.42
N LEU A 127 -5.37 5.99 -0.04
CA LEU A 127 -6.78 6.13 0.29
C LEU A 127 -6.90 6.44 1.77
N VAL A 128 -7.63 7.49 2.14
CA VAL A 128 -7.88 7.84 3.55
C VAL A 128 -9.36 7.67 3.82
N ASN A 129 -9.71 6.66 4.62
CA ASN A 129 -11.06 6.23 4.91
C ASN A 129 -11.45 6.65 6.34
N THR A 130 -12.46 7.51 6.45
CA THR A 130 -13.01 8.00 7.74
C THR A 130 -14.37 7.37 8.06
N GLY A 131 -14.62 6.19 7.51
CA GLY A 131 -15.87 5.45 7.72
C GLY A 131 -16.09 4.96 9.15
N PRO A 132 -17.27 4.40 9.46
CA PRO A 132 -17.63 3.99 10.81
C PRO A 132 -16.67 2.97 11.45
N ALA A 133 -16.01 2.14 10.63
CA ALA A 133 -15.00 1.19 11.07
C ALA A 133 -13.76 1.87 11.69
N ALA A 134 -13.49 3.14 11.33
CA ALA A 134 -12.37 3.91 11.83
C ALA A 134 -12.51 4.36 13.28
N ARG A 135 -13.72 4.33 13.84
CA ARG A 135 -14.02 4.93 15.16
C ARG A 135 -13.55 4.11 16.37
N ARG A 136 -12.90 2.96 16.15
CA ARG A 136 -12.56 1.99 17.21
C ARG A 136 -11.05 1.82 17.45
N ALA A 137 -10.20 2.37 16.59
CA ALA A 137 -8.74 2.32 16.71
C ALA A 137 -8.13 3.64 16.18
N GLY A 138 -6.89 3.94 16.54
CA GLY A 138 -6.15 5.06 15.93
C GLY A 138 -5.94 4.85 14.42
N THR A 139 -5.21 5.76 13.76
CA THR A 139 -4.86 5.62 12.34
C THR A 139 -4.09 4.31 12.11
N SER A 140 -4.55 3.48 11.17
CA SER A 140 -3.89 2.23 10.80
C SER A 140 -3.96 1.95 9.30
N LEU A 141 -3.04 1.11 8.82
CA LEU A 141 -3.12 0.52 7.48
C LEU A 141 -4.20 -0.56 7.50
N ALA A 142 -5.23 -0.41 6.67
CA ALA A 142 -6.32 -1.37 6.56
C ALA A 142 -6.19 -2.25 5.32
N ALA A 143 -5.66 -1.70 4.23
CA ALA A 143 -5.53 -2.44 2.99
C ALA A 143 -4.35 -2.00 2.13
N VAL A 144 -3.89 -2.92 1.27
CA VAL A 144 -2.92 -2.64 0.21
C VAL A 144 -3.44 -3.21 -1.09
N GLY A 145 -3.46 -2.38 -2.15
CA GLY A 145 -3.72 -2.82 -3.51
C GLY A 145 -2.43 -3.22 -4.21
N LEU A 146 -2.40 -4.41 -4.78
CA LEU A 146 -1.32 -4.96 -5.59
C LEU A 146 -1.75 -4.95 -7.06
N GLU A 147 -0.92 -4.38 -7.93
CA GLU A 147 -1.13 -4.44 -9.37
C GLU A 147 -0.78 -5.84 -9.86
N SER A 148 -1.76 -6.55 -10.40
CA SER A 148 -1.63 -7.93 -10.85
C SER A 148 -1.97 -8.04 -12.34
N PRO A 149 -1.18 -8.79 -13.13
CA PRO A 149 -1.51 -9.10 -14.51
C PRO A 149 -2.72 -10.04 -14.62
N ASP A 150 -2.99 -10.84 -13.58
CA ASP A 150 -4.21 -11.67 -13.48
C ASP A 150 -4.70 -11.67 -12.02
N PRO A 151 -5.58 -10.73 -11.65
CA PRO A 151 -6.14 -10.66 -10.29
C PRO A 151 -6.86 -11.92 -9.84
N ALA A 152 -7.57 -12.58 -10.76
CA ALA A 152 -8.35 -13.77 -10.43
C ALA A 152 -7.44 -14.99 -10.19
N ALA A 153 -6.37 -15.16 -10.98
CA ALA A 153 -5.38 -16.21 -10.73
C ALA A 153 -4.61 -15.96 -9.43
N ALA A 154 -4.28 -14.71 -9.10
CA ALA A 154 -3.64 -14.36 -7.84
C ALA A 154 -4.53 -14.76 -6.64
N ALA A 155 -5.83 -14.45 -6.71
CA ALA A 155 -6.80 -14.83 -5.68
C ALA A 155 -6.96 -16.35 -5.56
N ARG A 156 -7.11 -17.08 -6.68
CA ARG A 156 -7.20 -18.55 -6.67
C ARG A 156 -5.96 -19.20 -6.06
N ARG A 157 -4.76 -18.67 -6.34
CA ARG A 157 -3.53 -19.17 -5.72
C ARG A 157 -3.52 -18.89 -4.22
N ALA A 158 -3.86 -17.68 -3.81
CA ALA A 158 -3.91 -17.32 -2.39
C ALA A 158 -4.90 -18.22 -1.62
N GLU A 159 -6.08 -18.47 -2.19
CA GLU A 159 -7.06 -19.40 -1.63
C GLU A 159 -6.53 -20.85 -1.54
N ALA A 160 -5.84 -21.33 -2.58
CA ALA A 160 -5.20 -22.65 -2.57
C ALA A 160 -4.10 -22.76 -1.50
N LEU A 161 -3.50 -21.63 -1.11
CA LEU A 161 -2.56 -21.50 0.01
C LEU A 161 -3.26 -21.06 1.31
N LEU A 162 -4.57 -21.31 1.43
CA LEU A 162 -5.37 -21.09 2.63
C LEU A 162 -5.40 -19.64 3.12
N ALA A 163 -5.16 -18.66 2.24
CA ALA A 163 -5.43 -17.26 2.55
C ALA A 163 -6.96 -17.04 2.56
N PRO A 164 -7.54 -16.42 3.60
CA PRO A 164 -8.99 -16.18 3.64
C PRO A 164 -9.41 -15.23 2.53
N VAL A 165 -10.27 -15.70 1.62
CA VAL A 165 -10.89 -14.85 0.60
C VAL A 165 -11.93 -13.95 1.27
N LEU A 166 -11.82 -12.65 1.03
CA LEU A 166 -12.68 -11.65 1.67
C LEU A 166 -13.93 -11.39 0.82
N PRO A 167 -15.13 -11.77 1.31
CA PRO A 167 -16.37 -11.51 0.58
C PRO A 167 -16.72 -10.02 0.70
N ARG A 168 -16.57 -9.23 -0.37
CA ARG A 168 -17.12 -7.87 -0.39
C ARG A 168 -18.51 -7.84 -1.00
N ARG A 169 -19.46 -7.25 -0.26
CA ARG A 169 -20.79 -6.87 -0.77
C ARG A 169 -20.60 -5.85 -1.88
N ARG A 170 -20.96 -6.26 -3.09
CA ARG A 170 -20.80 -5.49 -4.33
C ARG A 170 -22.02 -4.59 -4.50
N ALA A 171 -21.82 -3.29 -4.69
CA ALA A 171 -22.77 -2.53 -5.51
C ALA A 171 -22.49 -2.90 -6.97
N LEU A 172 -23.50 -2.91 -7.85
CA LEU A 172 -23.44 -3.35 -9.26
C LEU A 172 -22.43 -2.60 -10.17
N GLU A 173 -21.67 -1.71 -9.59
CA GLU A 173 -21.08 -0.50 -10.13
C GLU A 173 -19.73 -0.17 -9.48
N ASP A 174 -19.32 -0.97 -8.49
CA ASP A 174 -17.98 -0.98 -7.91
C ASP A 174 -17.09 -1.93 -8.73
N ALA A 175 -15.80 -1.60 -8.91
CA ALA A 175 -14.87 -2.49 -9.63
C ALA A 175 -14.83 -3.89 -9.00
N PRO A 176 -14.74 -4.96 -9.81
CA PRO A 176 -14.44 -6.29 -9.31
C PRO A 176 -13.02 -6.25 -8.73
N LEU A 177 -12.93 -6.33 -7.42
CA LEU A 177 -11.68 -6.37 -6.69
C LEU A 177 -11.65 -7.68 -5.92
N GLU A 178 -10.78 -8.57 -6.34
CA GLU A 178 -10.49 -9.80 -5.61
C GLU A 178 -9.62 -9.45 -4.40
N ALA A 179 -9.92 -10.03 -3.24
CA ALA A 179 -9.21 -9.70 -2.01
C ALA A 179 -9.04 -10.90 -1.09
N VAL A 180 -7.91 -10.92 -0.40
CA VAL A 180 -7.60 -11.89 0.66
C VAL A 180 -7.12 -11.18 1.92
N ALA A 181 -7.26 -11.83 3.06
CA ALA A 181 -6.69 -11.33 4.32
C ALA A 181 -5.23 -11.76 4.46
N ALA A 182 -4.37 -10.80 4.82
CA ALA A 182 -3.05 -11.08 5.39
C ALA A 182 -3.18 -11.62 6.83
N PRO A 183 -2.14 -12.25 7.39
CA PRO A 183 -2.18 -12.82 8.74
C PRO A 183 -2.52 -11.81 9.86
N ASP A 184 -2.16 -10.54 9.69
CA ASP A 184 -2.45 -9.45 10.62
C ASP A 184 -3.84 -8.82 10.43
N GLY A 185 -4.61 -9.32 9.45
CA GLY A 185 -5.93 -8.80 9.08
C GLY A 185 -5.91 -7.69 8.03
N THR A 186 -4.74 -7.26 7.55
CA THR A 186 -4.65 -6.31 6.42
C THR A 186 -5.29 -6.92 5.18
N GLU A 187 -6.15 -6.16 4.50
CA GLU A 187 -6.79 -6.61 3.27
C GLU A 187 -5.84 -6.43 2.08
N LEU A 188 -5.53 -7.50 1.34
CA LEU A 188 -4.75 -7.45 0.10
C LEU A 188 -5.68 -7.48 -1.10
N PHE A 189 -5.68 -6.42 -1.90
CA PHE A 189 -6.48 -6.30 -3.12
C PHE A 189 -5.67 -6.61 -4.35
N PHE A 190 -6.14 -7.53 -5.19
CA PHE A 190 -5.57 -7.74 -6.51
C PHE A 190 -6.28 -6.82 -7.52
N CYS A 191 -5.53 -5.87 -8.06
CA CYS A 191 -6.02 -4.87 -9.00
C CYS A 191 -5.47 -5.18 -10.37
N ALA A 192 -6.30 -5.17 -11.41
CA ALA A 192 -5.80 -5.25 -12.78
C ALA A 192 -4.84 -4.07 -13.04
N ALA A 193 -3.67 -4.36 -13.60
CA ALA A 193 -2.74 -3.33 -14.03
C ALA A 193 -3.45 -2.36 -14.97
N ARG A 194 -3.32 -1.06 -14.71
CA ARG A 194 -3.88 -0.06 -15.64
C ARG A 194 -3.00 -0.02 -16.90
N PRO A 195 -3.59 0.01 -18.10
CA PRO A 195 -2.86 0.51 -19.25
C PRO A 195 -2.43 1.96 -18.95
N GLU A 196 -1.19 2.31 -19.26
CA GLU A 196 -0.74 3.70 -19.22
C GLU A 196 -1.69 4.55 -20.07
N LEU A 197 -2.35 5.51 -19.43
CA LEU A 197 -3.24 6.43 -20.14
C LEU A 197 -2.40 7.52 -20.79
N PRO A 198 -2.58 7.81 -22.09
CA PRO A 198 -2.01 9.01 -22.70
C PRO A 198 -2.47 10.24 -21.92
N THR A 199 -1.62 11.27 -21.88
CA THR A 199 -1.82 12.50 -21.11
C THR A 199 -3.02 13.29 -21.64
N GLY A 200 -4.23 12.95 -21.20
CA GLY A 200 -5.47 13.62 -21.61
C GLY A 200 -6.70 12.82 -21.23
N GLU A 201 -7.50 13.35 -20.30
CA GLU A 201 -8.85 12.89 -19.93
C GLU A 201 -9.10 11.38 -19.78
N ALA A 202 -8.63 10.82 -18.67
CA ALA A 202 -9.06 9.49 -18.23
C ALA A 202 -10.27 9.57 -17.28
N THR A 203 -11.47 9.27 -17.78
CA THR A 203 -12.59 8.85 -16.93
C THR A 203 -12.37 7.39 -16.55
N SER A 204 -11.80 7.17 -15.37
CA SER A 204 -11.63 5.83 -14.78
C SER A 204 -13.01 5.22 -14.53
N ARG A 205 -13.45 4.32 -15.43
CA ARG A 205 -14.62 3.45 -15.25
C ARG A 205 -14.49 2.50 -14.05
N THR A 206 -13.31 2.43 -13.45
CA THR A 206 -12.98 1.47 -12.41
C THR A 206 -13.40 1.95 -11.02
N TRP A 207 -13.39 3.25 -10.72
CA TRP A 207 -13.64 3.70 -9.35
C TRP A 207 -14.50 4.97 -9.30
N LYS A 208 -15.48 5.00 -8.39
CA LYS A 208 -16.47 6.08 -8.26
C LYS A 208 -15.90 7.33 -7.59
N TRP A 209 -15.01 8.03 -8.28
CA TRP A 209 -14.36 9.25 -7.79
C TRP A 209 -15.02 10.52 -8.33
N THR A 210 -15.23 11.50 -7.46
CA THR A 210 -15.44 12.90 -7.84
C THR A 210 -14.10 13.60 -7.78
N ARG A 211 -13.64 14.17 -8.91
CA ARG A 211 -12.40 14.95 -8.94
C ARG A 211 -12.56 16.21 -8.12
N THR A 212 -11.64 16.43 -7.20
CA THR A 212 -11.54 17.72 -6.49
C THR A 212 -10.90 18.71 -7.46
N ARG A 213 -11.60 19.79 -7.82
CA ARG A 213 -10.96 20.86 -8.60
C ARG A 213 -9.81 21.41 -7.75
N ARG A 214 -8.61 21.44 -8.32
CA ARG A 214 -7.49 22.15 -7.72
C ARG A 214 -7.90 23.61 -7.62
N ALA A 215 -8.01 24.17 -6.42
CA ALA A 215 -8.06 25.61 -6.28
C ALA A 215 -6.74 26.14 -6.86
N VAL A 216 -6.81 26.75 -8.04
CA VAL A 216 -5.71 27.55 -8.55
C VAL A 216 -5.62 28.74 -7.60
N PRO A 217 -4.52 28.94 -6.85
CA PRO A 217 -4.37 30.16 -6.08
C PRO A 217 -4.49 31.34 -7.06
N PRO A 218 -5.26 32.39 -6.73
CA PRO A 218 -5.38 33.54 -7.62
C PRO A 218 -3.95 34.03 -7.93
N ARG A 219 -3.63 34.18 -9.23
CA ARG A 219 -2.42 34.86 -9.65
C ARG A 219 -2.43 36.21 -8.96
N THR A 220 -1.52 36.42 -8.02
CA THR A 220 -1.22 37.76 -7.52
C THR A 220 -0.79 38.57 -8.73
N ALA A 221 -1.64 39.52 -9.12
CA ALA A 221 -1.30 40.48 -10.14
C ALA A 221 -0.11 41.28 -9.59
N SER A 222 1.08 41.09 -10.17
CA SER A 222 2.17 42.05 -10.01
C SER A 222 1.66 43.41 -10.49
N PRO A 223 1.85 44.50 -9.73
CA PRO A 223 1.48 45.83 -10.20
C PRO A 223 2.25 46.13 -11.48
N GLY A 224 1.52 46.42 -12.55
CA GLY A 224 2.09 46.74 -13.84
C GLY A 224 3.04 47.92 -13.73
N SER A 225 4.27 47.74 -14.21
CA SER A 225 5.18 48.83 -14.54
C SER A 225 4.51 49.69 -15.61
N THR A 226 4.01 50.85 -15.21
CA THR A 226 3.56 51.89 -16.13
C THR A 226 4.78 52.42 -16.88
N ILE A 227 4.93 52.02 -18.14
CA ILE A 227 5.86 52.66 -19.06
C ILE A 227 5.16 53.92 -19.56
N SER A 228 5.56 55.07 -19.05
CA SER A 228 5.26 56.37 -19.64
C SER A 228 6.43 56.81 -20.53
N PRO A 229 6.16 57.47 -21.67
CA PRO A 229 7.16 57.72 -22.69
C PRO A 229 8.09 58.88 -22.31
N SER A 230 9.34 58.71 -22.70
CA SER A 230 10.46 59.65 -22.60
C SER A 230 10.24 60.95 -23.40
N PRO A 231 10.73 62.09 -22.87
CA PRO A 231 11.24 63.17 -23.69
C PRO A 231 12.77 63.31 -23.51
N SER A 232 13.48 63.40 -24.63
CA SER A 232 14.92 63.69 -24.71
C SER A 232 15.19 65.22 -24.54
N PRO A 233 16.44 65.71 -24.57
CA PRO A 233 17.19 66.11 -23.39
C PRO A 233 17.40 67.63 -23.29
N GLY A 234 17.38 68.16 -22.08
CA GLY A 234 17.65 69.58 -21.77
C GLY A 234 18.79 69.73 -20.79
N THR A 235 19.76 70.54 -21.17
CA THR A 235 21.06 70.82 -20.58
C THR A 235 21.08 71.34 -19.13
N SER A 236 22.16 70.92 -18.44
CA SER A 236 23.03 71.72 -17.58
C SER A 236 22.57 72.22 -16.19
N SER A 237 23.42 71.85 -15.21
CA SER A 237 24.07 72.75 -14.24
C SER A 237 23.47 72.91 -12.83
N THR A 238 24.30 72.45 -11.89
CA THR A 238 24.68 73.05 -10.59
C THR A 238 23.80 72.97 -9.33
N ARG A 239 24.52 72.53 -8.27
CA ARG A 239 24.50 72.92 -6.85
C ARG A 239 23.59 72.17 -5.85
N ARG A 240 24.28 71.36 -5.03
CA ARG A 240 24.14 71.17 -3.56
C ARG A 240 24.03 72.53 -2.82
N PRO A 241 23.59 72.64 -1.53
CA PRO A 241 23.80 71.65 -0.44
C PRO A 241 22.72 71.51 0.68
N CYS A 242 23.00 70.57 1.60
CA CYS A 242 22.73 70.54 3.06
C CYS A 242 21.32 70.75 3.66
N SER A 243 20.82 69.76 4.40
CA SER A 243 20.78 69.72 5.89
C SER A 243 19.98 68.47 6.35
N THR A 244 20.54 67.52 7.10
CA THR A 244 20.62 67.40 8.58
C THR A 244 19.33 66.91 9.27
N ALA A 245 19.55 65.95 10.20
CA ALA A 245 18.71 65.48 11.32
C ALA A 245 17.71 64.34 11.05
N ALA A 246 17.38 63.42 11.97
CA ALA A 246 17.99 62.75 13.13
C ALA A 246 16.84 61.99 13.85
N CYS A 247 17.17 60.90 14.56
CA CYS A 247 16.39 60.14 15.56
C CYS A 247 15.22 59.28 15.03
N SER A 248 15.22 57.94 15.19
CA SER A 248 15.21 57.11 16.41
C SER A 248 13.93 57.27 17.22
N VAL A 249 13.09 56.23 17.27
CA VAL A 249 12.88 55.25 18.36
C VAL A 249 12.24 54.00 17.74
#